data_AF-A0A2T0YIU9-F1
#
_entry.id   AF-A0A2T0YIU9-F1
#
_cell.length_a   1.000
_cell.length_b   1.000
_cell.length_c   1.000
_cell.angle_alpha   90.00
_cell.angle_beta   90.00
_cell.angle_gamma   90.00
#
_symmetry.space_group_name_H-M   'P 1'
#
loop_
_entity.id
_entity.type
_entity.pdbx_description
1 polymer ?
#
loop_
_entity_poly.entity_id
_entity_poly.type
_entity_poly.pdbx_seq_one_letter_code
_entity_poly.pdbx_strand_id
1 'polypeptide(L)'
;MNEPRPRPDLLIYGEHHITPDEVQSAPYRREPYVRVELPDLGTVDAKVRRWTPTRVMIVWDDAAHDRRSAWVPAEWVNRISRAESSWQDPYDLRD
;
A
#
# COMPACT_ATOMS: atom_id res chain seq x y z
N MET A 1 -20.94 -20.13 12.20
CA MET A 1 -20.19 -19.19 13.04
C MET A 1 -19.22 -18.49 12.11
N ASN A 2 -19.48 -17.23 11.73
CA ASN A 2 -18.50 -16.48 10.94
C ASN A 2 -17.54 -15.87 11.95
N GLU A 3 -16.35 -16.46 12.11
CA GLU A 3 -15.27 -15.79 12.81
C GLU A 3 -15.00 -14.47 12.07
N PRO A 4 -14.91 -13.32 12.78
CA PRO A 4 -14.47 -12.10 12.13
C PRO A 4 -13.09 -12.40 11.56
N ARG A 5 -12.94 -12.29 10.22
CA ARG A 5 -11.61 -12.41 9.61
C ARG A 5 -10.67 -11.50 10.41
N PRO A 6 -9.51 -12.00 10.88
CA PRO A 6 -8.55 -11.16 11.57
C PRO A 6 -8.34 -9.93 10.69
N ARG A 7 -8.54 -8.74 11.25
CA ARG A 7 -8.25 -7.51 10.50
C ARG A 7 -6.80 -7.65 10.07
N PRO A 8 -6.47 -7.54 8.77
CA PRO A 8 -5.08 -7.62 8.36
C PRO A 8 -4.32 -6.54 9.12
N ASP A 9 -3.32 -6.96 9.89
CA ASP A 9 -2.53 -6.06 10.73
C ASP A 9 -1.99 -4.93 9.85
N LEU A 10 -2.32 -3.69 10.22
CA LEU A 10 -1.73 -2.52 9.60
C LEU A 10 -0.26 -2.50 9.98
N LEU A 11 0.61 -2.77 9.02
CA LEU A 11 2.04 -2.75 9.23
C LEU A 11 2.56 -1.31 9.26
N ILE A 12 3.58 -1.06 10.06
CA ILE A 12 4.22 0.25 10.20
C ILE A 12 5.72 0.05 10.07
N TYR A 13 6.32 0.71 9.08
CA TYR A 13 7.76 0.65 8.81
C TYR A 13 8.41 2.01 8.97
N GLY A 14 9.58 2.04 9.62
CA GLY A 14 10.28 3.29 10.00
C GLY A 14 9.45 4.14 10.97
N GLU A 15 9.95 5.31 11.39
CA GLU A 15 9.43 6.09 12.54
C GLU A 15 7.89 6.06 12.77
N HIS A 16 7.03 6.93 12.26
CA HIS A 16 5.54 6.84 12.26
C HIS A 16 4.90 7.96 13.05
N HIS A 17 5.04 9.14 12.45
CA HIS A 17 4.33 10.33 12.82
C HIS A 17 3.39 10.67 11.67
N ILE A 18 2.08 10.55 11.94
CA ILE A 18 1.02 10.93 11.00
C ILE A 18 0.13 11.93 11.71
N THR A 19 0.15 13.16 11.22
CA THR A 19 -0.86 14.16 11.56
C THR A 19 -2.11 13.84 10.74
N PRO A 20 -3.26 13.49 11.35
CA PRO A 20 -4.43 13.08 10.60
C PRO A 20 -4.95 14.15 9.63
N ASP A 21 -4.73 15.44 9.94
CA ASP A 21 -5.12 16.57 9.08
C ASP A 21 -4.34 16.63 7.76
N GLU A 22 -3.13 16.07 7.72
CA GLU A 22 -2.25 16.07 6.54
C GLU A 22 -2.46 14.85 5.64
N VAL A 23 -3.37 13.94 6.02
CA VAL A 23 -3.60 12.70 5.29
C VAL A 23 -4.45 12.98 4.05
N GLN A 24 -3.81 12.85 2.90
CA GLN A 24 -4.45 12.84 1.60
C GLN A 24 -4.80 11.39 1.21
N SER A 25 -5.83 11.24 0.37
CA SER A 25 -6.27 9.94 -0.14
C SER A 25 -6.31 9.96 -1.66
N ALA A 26 -5.94 8.84 -2.28
CA ALA A 26 -6.04 8.71 -3.72
C ALA A 26 -7.51 8.66 -4.15
N PRO A 27 -7.88 9.25 -5.29
CA PRO A 27 -9.20 9.04 -5.87
C PRO A 27 -9.40 7.55 -6.17
N TYR A 28 -10.59 7.05 -5.83
CA TYR A 28 -10.92 5.63 -5.96
C TYR A 28 -10.70 5.13 -7.39
N ARG A 29 -10.00 4.00 -7.52
CA ARG A 29 -9.60 3.34 -8.78
C ARG A 29 -8.56 4.08 -9.60
N ARG A 30 -7.92 5.11 -9.03
CA ARG A 30 -6.81 5.86 -9.64
C ARG A 30 -5.59 5.88 -8.73
N GLU A 31 -5.52 4.95 -7.80
CA GLU A 31 -4.35 4.78 -6.93
C GLU A 31 -3.11 4.48 -7.79
N PRO A 32 -2.00 5.24 -7.62
CA PRO A 32 -0.78 4.96 -8.38
C PRO A 32 -0.15 3.65 -7.92
N TYR A 33 0.41 2.90 -8.87
CA TYR A 33 1.25 1.74 -8.60
C TYR A 33 2.62 2.19 -8.08
N VAL A 34 3.13 1.47 -7.09
CA VAL A 34 4.40 1.74 -6.44
C VAL A 34 5.14 0.44 -6.13
N ARG A 35 6.46 0.51 -6.15
CA ARG A 35 7.38 -0.52 -5.65
C ARG A 35 8.06 0.00 -4.39
N VAL A 36 8.10 -0.83 -3.36
CA VAL A 36 8.72 -0.52 -2.07
C VAL A 36 9.60 -1.69 -1.64
N GLU A 37 10.75 -1.42 -1.06
CA GLU A 37 11.58 -2.42 -0.39
C GLU A 37 11.25 -2.43 1.11
N LEU A 38 10.71 -3.55 1.60
CA LEU A 38 10.37 -3.76 3.00
C LEU A 38 11.39 -4.68 3.66
N PRO A 39 11.83 -4.42 4.90
CA PRO A 39 12.89 -5.19 5.55
C PRO A 39 12.53 -6.68 5.74
N ASP A 40 11.27 -7.00 6.04
CA ASP A 40 10.83 -8.38 6.30
C ASP A 40 10.23 -9.08 5.08
N LEU A 41 9.79 -8.32 4.07
CA LEU A 41 9.03 -8.84 2.91
C LEU A 41 9.78 -8.69 1.58
N GLY A 42 10.91 -7.99 1.56
CA GLY A 42 11.64 -7.65 0.34
C GLY A 42 10.87 -6.67 -0.54
N THR A 43 11.04 -6.81 -1.86
CA THR A 43 10.37 -5.95 -2.85
C THR A 43 8.87 -6.27 -2.92
N VAL A 44 8.05 -5.26 -2.65
CA VAL A 44 6.59 -5.33 -2.72
C VAL A 44 6.06 -4.32 -3.73
N ASP A 45 5.28 -4.82 -4.69
CA ASP A 45 4.51 -4.00 -5.62
C ASP A 45 3.11 -3.80 -5.06
N ALA A 46 2.69 -2.55 -4.96
CA ALA A 46 1.48 -2.14 -4.25
C ALA A 46 0.81 -0.92 -4.92
N LYS A 47 -0.35 -0.52 -4.39
CA LYS A 47 -1.01 0.74 -4.74
C LYS A 47 -1.00 1.70 -3.55
N VAL A 48 -0.90 3.00 -3.84
CA VAL A 48 -0.98 4.04 -2.79
C VAL A 48 -2.43 4.36 -2.48
N ARG A 49 -2.86 4.11 -1.25
CA ARG A 49 -4.21 4.43 -0.79
C ARG A 49 -4.31 5.81 -0.13
N ARG A 50 -3.32 6.14 0.70
CA ARG A 50 -3.24 7.39 1.46
C ARG A 50 -1.79 7.85 1.56
N TRP A 51 -1.56 9.14 1.79
CA TRP A 51 -0.22 9.66 2.05
C TRP A 51 -0.27 10.95 2.88
N THR A 52 0.82 11.21 3.58
CA THR A 52 1.22 12.52 4.11
C THR A 52 2.48 12.97 3.35
N PRO A 53 3.07 14.14 3.62
CA PRO A 53 4.35 14.53 3.02
C PRO A 53 5.50 13.55 3.29
N THR A 54 5.46 12.83 4.42
CA THR A 54 6.55 11.97 4.89
C THR A 54 6.22 10.48 4.89
N ARG A 55 4.93 10.11 4.75
CA ARG A 55 4.46 8.73 4.88
C ARG A 55 3.50 8.36 3.77
N VAL A 56 3.53 7.10 3.34
CA VAL A 56 2.64 6.58 2.30
C VAL A 56 2.02 5.27 2.80
N MET A 57 0.70 5.18 2.69
CA MET A 57 -0.05 3.96 2.95
C MET A 57 -0.15 3.17 1.65
N ILE A 58 0.55 2.05 1.60
CA ILE A 58 0.51 1.11 0.49
C ILE A 58 -0.44 -0.05 0.79
N VAL A 59 -1.07 -0.59 -0.25
CA VAL A 59 -1.94 -1.76 -0.18
C VAL A 59 -1.61 -2.74 -1.30
N TRP A 60 -1.56 -4.03 -0.96
CA TRP A 60 -1.32 -5.13 -1.90
C TRP A 60 -2.02 -6.38 -1.39
N ASP A 61 -2.11 -7.41 -2.23
CA ASP A 61 -2.53 -8.76 -1.78
C ASP A 61 -1.28 -9.64 -1.70
N ASP A 62 -1.11 -10.36 -0.58
CA ASP A 62 0.00 -11.30 -0.46
C ASP A 62 -0.25 -12.61 -1.21
N ALA A 63 0.68 -13.58 -1.11
CA ALA A 63 0.59 -14.86 -1.81
C ALA A 63 -0.67 -15.69 -1.44
N ALA A 64 -1.25 -15.49 -0.27
CA ALA A 64 -2.51 -16.09 0.15
C ALA A 64 -3.76 -15.32 -0.33
N HIS A 65 -3.58 -14.27 -1.13
CA HIS A 65 -4.64 -13.33 -1.56
C HIS A 65 -5.32 -12.58 -0.40
N ASP A 66 -4.62 -12.46 0.74
CA ASP A 66 -5.07 -11.63 1.84
C ASP A 66 -4.63 -10.17 1.61
N ARG A 67 -5.57 -9.24 1.84
CA ARG A 67 -5.31 -7.82 1.64
C ARG A 67 -4.40 -7.29 2.74
N ARG A 68 -3.19 -6.89 2.38
CA ARG A 68 -2.22 -6.26 3.28
C ARG A 68 -2.21 -4.75 3.11
N SER A 69 -1.84 -4.06 4.19
CA SER A 69 -1.62 -2.62 4.16
C SER A 69 -0.48 -2.22 5.07
N ALA A 70 0.33 -1.25 4.64
CA ALA A 70 1.45 -0.75 5.43
C ALA A 70 1.62 0.76 5.28
N TRP A 71 2.03 1.43 6.36
CA TRP A 71 2.58 2.78 6.29
C TRP A 71 4.10 2.70 6.21
N VAL A 72 4.65 3.31 5.16
CA VAL A 72 6.09 3.36 4.89
C VAL A 72 6.57 4.81 4.77
N PRO A 73 7.87 5.09 4.95
CA PRO A 73 8.45 6.40 4.61
C PRO A 73 8.25 6.70 3.13
N ALA A 74 7.89 7.95 2.80
CA ALA A 74 7.66 8.35 1.40
C ALA A 74 8.91 8.18 0.52
N GLU A 75 10.10 8.32 1.11
CA GLU A 75 11.40 8.08 0.46
C GLU A 75 11.61 6.63 0.00
N TRP A 76 10.91 5.65 0.58
CA TRP A 76 11.01 4.24 0.16
C TRP A 76 10.10 3.92 -1.02
N VAL A 77 9.23 4.85 -1.41
CA VAL A 77 8.19 4.62 -2.41
C VAL A 77 8.68 5.04 -3.78
N ASN A 78 8.89 4.08 -4.66
CA ASN A 78 9.15 4.33 -6.07
C ASN A 78 7.86 4.16 -6.88
N ARG A 79 7.45 5.19 -7.63
CA ARG A 79 6.31 5.06 -8.54
C ARG A 79 6.67 4.20 -9.74
N ILE A 80 5.78 3.31 -10.12
CA ILE A 80 5.92 2.43 -11.29
C ILE A 80 4.65 2.50 -12.13
N SER A 81 4.76 2.17 -13.42
CA SER A 81 3.58 1.94 -14.24
C SER A 81 2.89 0.62 -13.87
N ARG A 82 1.61 0.49 -14.24
CA ARG A 82 0.87 -0.77 -14.12
C ARG A 82 1.56 -1.94 -14.84
N ALA A 83 2.22 -1.67 -15.96
CA ALA A 83 2.91 -2.68 -16.77
C ALA A 83 4.19 -3.21 -16.11
N GLU A 84 4.84 -2.41 -15.26
CA GLU A 84 6.05 -2.79 -14.52
C GLU A 84 5.76 -3.54 -13.22
N SER A 85 4.51 -3.52 -12.78
CA SER A 85 4.07 -4.09 -11.51
C SER A 85 3.88 -5.60 -11.62
N SER A 86 4.60 -6.35 -10.79
CA SER A 86 4.45 -7.81 -10.63
C SER A 86 3.12 -8.19 -9.99
N TRP A 87 2.48 -7.24 -9.29
CA TRP A 87 1.14 -7.38 -8.73
C TRP A 87 0.16 -6.38 -9.37
N GLN A 88 -1.05 -6.82 -9.71
CA GLN A 88 -2.08 -5.93 -10.25
C GLN A 88 -3.34 -6.04 -9.41
N ASP A 89 -3.77 -4.92 -8.82
CA ASP A 89 -5.03 -4.86 -8.07
C ASP A 89 -6.20 -5.39 -8.93
N PRO A 90 -6.96 -6.39 -8.43
CA PRO A 90 -8.02 -7.03 -9.20
C PRO A 90 -9.24 -6.14 -9.44
N TYR A 91 -9.37 -5.02 -8.71
CA TYR A 91 -10.45 -4.04 -8.84
C TYR A 91 -10.01 -2.76 -9.56
N ASP A 92 -8.77 -2.74 -10.08
CA ASP A 92 -8.27 -1.69 -10.95
C ASP A 92 -9.12 -1.67 -12.22
N LEU A 93 -9.78 -0.54 -12.49
CA LEU A 93 -10.35 -0.32 -13.81
C LEU A 93 -9.16 -0.12 -14.74
N ARG A 94 -8.89 -1.12 -15.59
CA ARG A 94 -7.99 -0.97 -16.74
C ARG A 94 -8.29 0.36 -17.43
N ASP A 95 -7.27 1.17 -17.65
CA ASP A 95 -7.30 2.19 -18.70
C ASP A 95 -7.50 1.50 -20.07
#